data_AF-A0A1Q7NT86-F1
#
_entry.id   AF-A0A1Q7NT86-F1
#
_cell.length_a   1.000
_cell.length_b   1.000
_cell.length_c   1.000
_cell.angle_alpha   90.00
_cell.angle_beta   90.00
_cell.angle_gamma   90.00
#
_symmetry.space_group_name_H-M   'P 1'
#
loop_
_entity.id
_entity.type
_entity.pdbx_description
1 polymer ?
#
loop_
_entity_poly.entity_id
_entity_poly.type
_entity_poly.pdbx_seq_one_letter_code
_entity_poly.pdbx_strand_id
1 'polypeptide(L)'
;MWLAWMAGAVFVLAPVASVSWAQTDAEKVAVGAMVYADYCANCHGEQLRNTTGGATFDLRRLRSTDRDRFFSVVLNGKSQMPPWRGVLQSHQIESIWAYIRATLDR
;
A
#
# COMPACT_ATOMS: atom_id res chain seq x y z
N MET A 1 33.34 5.33 57.12
CA MET A 1 33.41 6.03 55.82
C MET A 1 33.23 4.97 54.75
N TRP A 2 32.19 5.08 53.93
CA TRP A 2 31.61 3.97 53.15
C TRP A 2 32.33 3.82 51.80
N LEU A 3 32.92 2.65 51.53
CA LEU A 3 33.45 2.30 50.20
C LEU A 3 32.30 1.72 49.35
N ALA A 4 31.65 2.59 48.58
CA ALA A 4 30.62 2.20 47.62
C ALA A 4 31.28 1.63 46.36
N TRP A 5 31.04 0.34 46.12
CA TRP A 5 31.42 -0.36 44.90
C TRP A 5 30.46 0.06 43.77
N MET A 6 30.92 0.87 42.84
CA MET A 6 30.18 1.17 41.61
C MET A 6 30.40 0.02 40.63
N ALA A 7 29.55 -1.01 40.72
CA ALA A 7 29.43 -2.02 39.67
C ALA A 7 28.82 -1.36 38.41
N GLY A 8 29.67 -0.99 37.46
CA GLY A 8 29.23 -0.48 36.17
C GLY A 8 28.59 -1.60 35.34
N ALA A 9 27.28 -1.53 35.14
CA ALA A 9 26.58 -2.38 34.19
C ALA A 9 26.88 -1.90 32.77
N VAL A 10 27.69 -2.67 32.04
CA VAL A 10 27.91 -2.46 30.61
C VAL A 10 26.67 -2.96 29.86
N PHE A 11 25.84 -2.04 29.39
CA PHE A 11 24.72 -2.35 28.50
C PHE A 11 25.27 -2.63 27.10
N VAL A 12 25.42 -3.90 26.75
CA VAL A 12 25.79 -4.31 25.39
C VAL A 12 24.55 -4.13 24.50
N LEU A 13 24.56 -3.09 23.66
CA LEU A 13 23.57 -2.90 22.60
C LEU A 13 23.85 -3.90 21.47
N ALA A 14 23.18 -5.05 21.51
CA ALA A 14 23.17 -5.96 20.38
C ALA A 14 22.33 -5.36 19.23
N PRO A 15 22.84 -5.34 17.98
CA PRO A 15 22.04 -4.89 16.85
C PRO A 15 20.93 -5.91 16.58
N VAL A 16 19.68 -5.48 16.72
CA VAL A 16 18.53 -6.28 16.28
C VAL A 16 18.54 -6.24 14.77
N ALA A 17 19.00 -7.34 14.14
CA ALA A 17 18.92 -7.48 12.69
C ALA A 17 17.44 -7.52 12.29
N SER A 18 17.01 -6.58 11.46
CA SER A 18 15.66 -6.58 10.90
C SER A 18 15.50 -7.78 9.97
N VAL A 19 14.86 -8.84 10.45
CA VAL A 19 14.39 -9.91 9.57
C VAL A 19 13.23 -9.35 8.76
N SER A 20 13.48 -9.08 7.48
CA SER A 20 12.44 -8.71 6.53
C SER A 20 11.66 -9.96 6.13
N TRP A 21 10.50 -10.17 6.77
CA TRP A 21 9.56 -11.20 6.36
C TRP A 21 8.83 -10.74 5.09
N ALA A 22 8.82 -11.57 4.05
CA ALA A 22 8.02 -11.28 2.86
C ALA A 22 6.53 -11.27 3.25
N GLN A 23 5.82 -10.20 2.91
CA GLN A 23 4.38 -10.10 3.18
C GLN A 23 3.62 -11.19 2.43
N THR A 24 2.64 -11.79 3.10
CA THR A 24 1.72 -12.74 2.46
C THR A 24 0.79 -12.03 1.48
N ASP A 25 0.19 -12.76 0.55
CA ASP A 25 -0.76 -12.15 -0.39
C ASP A 25 -2.02 -11.61 0.32
N ALA A 26 -2.49 -12.28 1.38
CA ALA A 26 -3.59 -11.78 2.20
C ALA A 26 -3.25 -10.46 2.88
N GLU A 27 -2.03 -10.32 3.39
CA GLU A 27 -1.55 -9.08 4.00
C GLU A 27 -1.43 -7.95 2.96
N LYS A 28 -0.89 -8.23 1.77
CA LYS A 28 -0.83 -7.26 0.67
C LYS A 28 -2.21 -6.76 0.28
N VAL A 29 -3.19 -7.66 0.19
CA VAL A 29 -4.59 -7.32 -0.11
C VAL A 29 -5.19 -6.45 1.00
N ALA A 30 -4.93 -6.77 2.27
CA ALA A 30 -5.40 -5.98 3.41
C ALA A 30 -4.81 -4.55 3.40
N VAL A 31 -3.49 -4.43 3.20
CA VAL A 31 -2.81 -3.13 3.02
C VAL A 31 -3.40 -2.38 1.84
N GLY A 32 -3.61 -3.07 0.72
CA GLY A 32 -4.17 -2.50 -0.49
C GLY A 32 -5.57 -1.94 -0.30
N ALA A 33 -6.41 -2.65 0.47
CA ALA A 33 -7.75 -2.21 0.80
C ALA A 33 -7.75 -0.91 1.61
N MET A 34 -6.86 -0.81 2.61
CA MET A 34 -6.72 0.41 3.43
C MET A 34 -6.25 1.60 2.58
N VAL A 35 -5.16 1.43 1.82
CA VAL A 35 -4.65 2.53 0.97
C VAL A 35 -5.66 2.90 -0.12
N TYR A 36 -6.36 1.93 -0.70
CA TYR A 36 -7.42 2.23 -1.65
C TYR A 36 -8.54 3.07 -1.03
N ALA A 37 -8.96 2.75 0.20
CA ALA A 37 -9.99 3.51 0.91
C ALA A 37 -9.56 4.97 1.12
N ASP A 38 -8.32 5.19 1.54
CA ASP A 38 -7.80 6.53 1.86
C ASP A 38 -7.58 7.39 0.61
N TYR A 39 -7.10 6.81 -0.49
CA TYR A 39 -6.59 7.59 -1.64
C TYR A 39 -7.44 7.47 -2.91
N CYS A 40 -8.22 6.40 -3.08
CA CYS A 40 -8.87 6.06 -4.35
C CYS A 40 -10.40 6.03 -4.28
N ALA A 41 -10.96 5.57 -3.16
CA ALA A 41 -12.39 5.29 -3.02
C ALA A 41 -13.28 6.54 -3.17
N ASN A 42 -12.77 7.73 -2.85
CA ASN A 42 -13.52 8.98 -3.02
C ASN A 42 -13.97 9.23 -4.47
N CYS A 43 -13.21 8.73 -5.45
CA CYS A 43 -13.49 8.94 -6.88
C CYS A 43 -13.88 7.64 -7.60
N HIS A 44 -13.32 6.51 -7.19
CA HIS A 44 -13.59 5.20 -7.81
C HIS A 44 -14.64 4.37 -7.06
N GLY A 45 -15.16 4.90 -5.95
CA GLY A 45 -16.14 4.24 -5.08
C GLY A 45 -15.52 3.19 -4.17
N GLU A 46 -16.19 2.93 -3.05
CA GLU A 46 -15.82 1.84 -2.15
C GLU A 46 -15.91 0.48 -2.86
N GLN A 47 -15.00 -0.43 -2.55
CA GLN A 47 -15.01 -1.79 -3.12
C GLN A 47 -15.07 -1.81 -4.65
N LEU A 48 -14.43 -0.83 -5.31
CA LEU A 48 -14.42 -0.65 -6.77
C LEU A 48 -15.80 -0.34 -7.39
N ARG A 49 -16.81 -0.04 -6.57
CA ARG A 49 -18.18 0.26 -7.02
C ARG A 49 -18.29 1.73 -7.36
N ASN A 50 -17.87 2.07 -8.57
CA ASN A 50 -17.94 3.43 -9.09
C ASN A 50 -19.38 3.96 -9.10
N THR A 51 -19.63 5.07 -8.40
CA THR A 51 -20.92 5.76 -8.29
C THR A 51 -20.99 7.07 -9.07
N THR A 52 -19.92 7.43 -9.79
CA THR A 52 -19.77 8.76 -10.43
C THR A 52 -20.49 8.89 -11.79
N GLY A 53 -21.32 7.92 -12.18
CA GLY A 53 -22.04 7.95 -13.44
C GLY A 53 -21.14 7.92 -14.69
N GLY A 54 -19.91 7.43 -14.56
CA GLY A 54 -18.93 7.34 -15.66
C GLY A 54 -17.91 8.49 -15.72
N ALA A 55 -17.93 9.42 -14.76
CA ALA A 55 -16.92 10.48 -14.69
C ALA A 55 -15.51 9.93 -14.42
N THR A 56 -15.41 8.82 -13.67
CA THR A 56 -14.16 8.09 -13.45
C THR A 56 -14.16 6.75 -14.16
N PHE A 57 -12.97 6.23 -14.44
CA PHE A 57 -12.82 4.91 -15.04
C PHE A 57 -13.35 3.82 -14.08
N ASP A 58 -14.19 2.92 -14.61
CA ASP A 58 -14.69 1.76 -13.86
C ASP A 58 -13.57 0.71 -13.72
N LEU A 59 -13.01 0.61 -12.51
CA LEU A 59 -11.89 -0.28 -12.20
C LEU A 59 -12.23 -1.76 -12.40
N ARG A 60 -13.52 -2.14 -12.40
CA ARG A 60 -13.96 -3.51 -12.68
C ARG A 60 -13.70 -3.96 -14.11
N ARG A 61 -13.31 -3.03 -15.00
CA ARG A 61 -12.91 -3.29 -16.38
C ARG A 61 -11.40 -3.60 -16.52
N LEU A 62 -10.62 -3.55 -15.44
CA LEU A 62 -9.20 -3.89 -15.45
C LEU A 62 -8.99 -5.40 -15.58
N ARG A 63 -8.16 -5.81 -16.54
CA ARG A 63 -7.70 -7.19 -16.70
C ARG A 63 -6.33 -7.37 -16.05
N SER A 64 -5.93 -8.61 -15.79
CA SER A 64 -4.61 -8.92 -15.22
C SER A 64 -3.46 -8.39 -16.09
N THR A 65 -3.65 -8.33 -17.41
CA THR A 65 -2.70 -7.79 -18.39
C THR A 65 -2.59 -6.26 -18.38
N ASP A 66 -3.50 -5.54 -17.70
CA ASP A 66 -3.50 -4.08 -17.68
C ASP A 66 -2.61 -3.51 -16.54
N ARG A 67 -1.77 -4.34 -15.90
CA ARG A 67 -0.91 -3.95 -14.76
C ARG A 67 -0.03 -2.74 -15.07
N ASP A 68 0.75 -2.78 -16.13
CA ASP A 68 1.69 -1.68 -16.43
C ASP A 68 0.96 -0.37 -16.73
N ARG A 69 -0.20 -0.47 -17.39
CA ARG A 69 -1.09 0.67 -17.61
C ARG A 69 -1.62 1.22 -16.29
N PHE A 70 -2.04 0.37 -15.35
CA PHE A 70 -2.46 0.79 -14.01
C PHE A 70 -1.35 1.56 -13.30
N PHE A 71 -0.14 1.00 -13.24
CA PHE A 71 1.01 1.65 -12.59
C PHE A 71 1.33 3.01 -13.23
N SER A 72 1.34 3.09 -14.56
CA SER A 72 1.59 4.33 -15.27
C SER A 72 0.56 5.42 -14.92
N VAL A 73 -0.73 5.07 -14.88
CA VAL A 73 -1.80 6.02 -14.54
C VAL A 73 -1.76 6.43 -13.07
N VAL A 74 -1.51 5.50 -12.14
CA VAL A 74 -1.46 5.81 -10.71
C VAL A 74 -0.26 6.71 -10.41
N LEU A 75 0.91 6.41 -10.98
CA LEU A 75 2.12 7.19 -10.74
C LEU A 75 2.05 8.59 -11.35
N ASN A 76 1.51 8.70 -12.57
CA ASN A 76 1.59 9.94 -13.35
C ASN A 76 0.26 10.72 -13.41
N GLY A 77 -0.82 10.16 -12.87
CA GLY A 77 -2.16 10.73 -12.97
C GLY A 77 -2.78 10.55 -14.36
N LYS A 78 -4.08 10.83 -14.48
CA LYS A 78 -4.79 10.89 -15.76
C LYS A 78 -6.08 11.72 -15.63
N SER A 79 -6.27 12.69 -16.52
CA SER A 79 -7.43 13.58 -16.49
C SER A 79 -7.56 14.26 -15.11
N GLN A 80 -8.64 13.97 -14.36
CA GLN A 80 -8.88 14.51 -13.02
C GLN A 80 -8.24 13.67 -11.90
N MET A 81 -7.66 12.50 -12.22
CA MET A 81 -6.95 11.67 -11.25
C MET A 81 -5.56 12.25 -10.98
N PRO A 82 -5.22 12.60 -9.72
CA PRO A 82 -3.92 13.16 -9.38
C PRO A 82 -2.79 12.12 -9.53
N PRO A 83 -1.54 12.56 -9.75
CA PRO A 83 -0.37 11.68 -9.70
C PRO A 83 -0.03 11.32 -8.25
N TRP A 84 0.35 10.06 -8.01
CA TRP A 84 0.71 9.57 -6.68
C TRP A 84 2.21 9.27 -6.50
N ARG A 85 3.05 9.57 -7.50
CA ARG A 85 4.50 9.45 -7.38
C ARG A 85 5.02 10.31 -6.22
N GLY A 86 5.79 9.71 -5.32
CA GLY A 86 6.36 10.39 -4.16
C GLY A 86 5.39 10.58 -3.00
N VAL A 87 4.09 10.34 -3.21
CA VAL A 87 3.06 10.30 -2.15
C VAL A 87 2.87 8.87 -1.66
N LEU A 88 2.66 7.94 -2.60
CA LEU A 88 2.57 6.51 -2.32
C LEU A 88 3.90 5.82 -2.61
N GLN A 89 4.29 4.92 -1.71
CA GLN A 89 5.45 4.05 -1.91
C GLN A 89 5.11 2.95 -2.92
N SER A 90 6.13 2.44 -3.62
CA SER A 90 5.94 1.39 -4.64
C SER A 90 5.19 0.17 -4.10
N HIS A 91 5.52 -0.28 -2.88
CA HIS A 91 4.85 -1.43 -2.27
C HIS A 91 3.36 -1.16 -1.97
N GLN A 92 2.97 0.08 -1.68
CA GLN A 92 1.57 0.45 -1.47
C GLN A 92 0.79 0.38 -2.79
N ILE A 93 1.38 0.84 -3.90
CA ILE A 93 0.74 0.75 -5.22
C ILE A 93 0.59 -0.72 -5.66
N GLU A 94 1.60 -1.55 -5.38
CA GLU A 94 1.51 -3.01 -5.55
C GLU A 94 0.40 -3.62 -4.72
N SER A 95 0.26 -3.23 -3.46
CA SER A 95 -0.83 -3.67 -2.59
C SER A 95 -2.20 -3.24 -3.12
N ILE A 96 -2.36 -2.01 -3.63
CA ILE A 96 -3.62 -1.57 -4.27
C ILE A 96 -3.94 -2.46 -5.47
N TRP A 97 -2.95 -2.77 -6.32
CA TRP A 97 -3.15 -3.69 -7.44
C TRP A 97 -3.59 -5.08 -6.96
N ALA A 98 -2.93 -5.63 -5.93
CA ALA A 98 -3.30 -6.90 -5.33
C ALA A 98 -4.74 -6.88 -4.80
N TYR A 99 -5.16 -5.80 -4.14
CA TYR A 99 -6.53 -5.60 -3.69
C TYR A 99 -7.54 -5.58 -4.85
N ILE A 100 -7.23 -4.87 -5.95
CA ILE A 100 -8.09 -4.83 -7.13
C ILE A 100 -8.23 -6.24 -7.72
N ARG A 101 -7.12 -6.96 -7.93
CA ARG A 101 -7.16 -8.33 -8.47
C ARG A 101 -7.91 -9.28 -7.56
N ALA A 102 -7.59 -9.28 -6.27
CA ALA A 102 -8.28 -10.09 -5.29
C ALA A 102 -9.76 -9.73 -5.17
N THR A 103 -10.21 -8.54 -5.60
CA THR A 103 -11.64 -8.17 -5.60
C THR A 103 -12.36 -8.55 -6.88
N LEU A 104 -11.69 -8.53 -8.02
CA LEU A 104 -12.27 -8.86 -9.32
C LEU A 104 -12.20 -10.35 -9.68
N ASP A 105 -11.22 -11.07 -9.14
CA ASP A 105 -10.94 -12.47 -9.46
C ASP A 105 -11.61 -13.46 -8.48
N ARG A 106 -12.54 -12.99 -7.64
CA ARG A 106 -13.30 -13.83 -6.70
C ARG A 106 -14.45 -14.54 -7.39
#